data_AF-A0A135SPP8-F1
#
_entry.id   AF-A0A135SPP8-F1
#
_cell.length_a   1.000
_cell.length_b   1.000
_cell.length_c   1.000
_cell.angle_alpha   90.00
_cell.angle_beta   90.00
_cell.angle_gamma   90.00
#
_symmetry.space_group_name_H-M   'P 1'
#
loop_
_entity.id
_entity.type
_entity.pdbx_description
1 polymer ?
#
loop_
_entity_poly.entity_id
_entity_poly.type
_entity_poly.pdbx_seq_one_letter_code
_entity_poly.pdbx_strand_id
1 'polypeptide(L)'
;PAPLTVLTFLRTSYARIYPEQAATSAPIASLASASLSSSSSSSSTTKQSQGNELFALFLTPCHSTPWRSHLLHPALRARALTCEPPLHTKPDSPEREAYRDEADRFYDDPQLFMATELWPAAESRSSPDSDSDSDSEPAAAAASSSSSAPPEDIPRYIIGFEGIEPWLHDFFSSPQGAGHNLGVSPKRVWSGWNGFFNEDARRRGKLVVWDTGLYTTVS
;
A
#
# COMPACT_ATOMS: atom_id res chain seq x y z
N PRO A 1 14.23 5.32 -16.64
CA PRO A 1 14.27 3.97 -15.99
C PRO A 1 12.93 3.67 -15.33
N ALA A 2 12.53 2.40 -15.20
CA ALA A 2 11.21 2.02 -14.69
C ALA A 2 10.80 2.67 -13.36
N PRO A 3 11.69 2.78 -12.34
CA PRO A 3 11.36 3.42 -11.06
C PRO A 3 10.93 4.89 -11.13
N LEU A 4 11.34 5.64 -12.17
CA LEU A 4 10.92 7.03 -12.35
C LEU A 4 9.65 7.13 -13.20
N THR A 5 9.57 6.33 -14.26
CA THR A 5 8.44 6.35 -15.19
C THR A 5 7.15 5.83 -14.56
N VAL A 6 7.24 4.90 -13.60
CA VAL A 6 6.07 4.45 -12.83
C VAL A 6 5.45 5.58 -12.02
N LEU A 7 6.26 6.49 -11.48
CA LEU A 7 5.78 7.61 -10.67
C LEU A 7 5.13 8.68 -11.55
N THR A 8 5.66 8.89 -12.75
CA THR A 8 4.98 9.70 -13.78
C THR A 8 3.63 9.09 -14.16
N PHE A 9 3.57 7.77 -14.38
CA PHE A 9 2.30 7.07 -14.64
C PHE A 9 1.30 7.31 -13.51
N LEU A 10 1.68 7.08 -12.24
CA LEU A 10 0.78 7.27 -11.10
C LEU A 10 0.30 8.72 -10.97
N ARG A 11 1.18 9.72 -11.17
CA ARG A 11 0.79 11.14 -11.15
C ARG A 11 -0.22 11.47 -12.24
N THR A 12 0.04 11.03 -13.47
CA THR A 12 -0.86 11.28 -14.61
C THR A 12 -2.20 10.57 -14.43
N SER A 13 -2.20 9.33 -13.91
CA SER A 13 -3.42 8.59 -13.60
C SER A 13 -4.22 9.29 -12.50
N TYR A 14 -3.57 9.72 -11.43
CA TYR A 14 -4.23 10.45 -10.34
C TYR A 14 -4.88 11.75 -10.84
N ALA A 15 -4.15 12.56 -11.61
CA ALA A 15 -4.67 13.82 -12.15
C ALA A 15 -5.86 13.61 -13.11
N ARG A 16 -5.88 12.48 -13.83
CA ARG A 16 -7.00 12.13 -14.71
C ARG A 16 -8.25 11.70 -13.94
N ILE A 17 -8.08 10.92 -12.87
CA ILE A 17 -9.20 10.37 -12.08
C ILE A 17 -9.77 11.43 -11.12
N TYR A 18 -8.91 12.27 -10.54
CA TYR A 18 -9.28 13.28 -9.54
C TYR A 18 -8.92 14.71 -10.02
N PRO A 19 -9.52 15.22 -11.12
CA PRO A 19 -9.12 16.51 -11.70
C PRO A 19 -9.29 17.70 -10.75
N GLU A 20 -10.35 17.72 -9.93
CA GLU A 20 -10.60 18.77 -8.92
C GLU A 20 -9.55 18.79 -7.80
N GLN A 21 -9.13 17.60 -7.35
CA GLN A 21 -8.08 17.47 -6.31
C GLN A 21 -6.69 17.76 -6.89
N ALA A 22 -6.48 17.48 -8.17
CA ALA A 22 -5.27 17.82 -8.89
C ALA A 22 -5.15 19.32 -9.22
N ALA A 23 -6.27 19.99 -9.45
CA ALA A 23 -6.29 21.43 -9.68
C ALA A 23 -5.97 22.23 -8.40
N THR A 24 -6.39 21.74 -7.24
CA THR A 24 -6.17 22.41 -5.93
C THR A 24 -4.76 22.23 -5.38
N SER A 25 -3.99 21.26 -5.88
CA SER A 25 -2.56 21.05 -5.55
C SER A 25 -1.61 21.76 -6.51
N ALA A 26 -2.11 22.35 -7.60
CA ALA A 26 -1.30 23.10 -8.55
C ALA A 26 -0.72 24.36 -7.88
N PRO A 27 0.53 24.74 -8.20
CA PRO A 27 1.11 25.97 -7.67
C PRO A 27 0.24 27.17 -8.05
N ILE A 28 0.12 28.12 -7.13
CA ILE A 28 -0.76 29.32 -7.15
C ILE A 28 -0.73 30.09 -8.48
N ALA A 29 0.33 29.95 -9.28
CA ALA A 29 0.46 30.53 -10.62
C ALA A 29 -0.61 30.06 -11.63
N SER A 30 -1.25 28.90 -11.44
CA SER A 30 -2.23 28.36 -12.40
C SER A 30 -3.69 28.79 -12.12
N LEU A 31 -3.95 29.45 -10.98
CA LEU A 31 -5.31 29.84 -10.58
C LEU A 31 -5.86 31.06 -11.34
N ALA A 32 -5.04 31.74 -12.16
CA ALA A 32 -5.44 32.94 -12.88
C ALA A 32 -6.31 32.68 -14.14
N SER A 33 -6.42 31.43 -14.61
CA SER A 33 -7.16 31.13 -15.86
C SER A 33 -8.42 30.28 -15.68
N ALA A 34 -8.71 29.81 -14.47
CA ALA A 34 -9.88 28.99 -14.19
C ALA A 34 -10.81 29.70 -13.21
N SER A 35 -11.36 30.84 -13.63
CA SER A 35 -12.55 31.41 -13.00
C SER A 35 -13.64 31.53 -14.04
N LEU A 36 -14.84 31.11 -13.64
CA LEU A 36 -16.13 31.17 -14.35
C LEU A 36 -16.54 29.88 -15.07
N SER A 37 -17.02 28.90 -14.29
CA SER A 37 -18.32 28.24 -14.54
C SER A 37 -18.71 27.41 -13.31
N SER A 38 -19.33 28.06 -12.33
CA SER A 38 -20.03 27.38 -11.25
C SER A 38 -21.38 26.89 -11.78
N SER A 39 -21.61 25.58 -11.78
CA SER A 39 -22.94 25.02 -11.90
C SER A 39 -23.04 23.86 -10.92
N SER A 40 -23.80 24.13 -9.86
CA SER A 40 -24.12 23.23 -8.77
C SER A 40 -24.89 22.02 -9.31
N SER A 41 -24.41 20.82 -9.04
CA SER A 41 -25.21 19.60 -9.13
C SER A 41 -24.96 18.77 -7.88
N SER A 42 -26.02 18.66 -7.10
CA SER A 42 -26.16 17.86 -5.89
C SER A 42 -26.10 16.37 -6.19
N SER A 43 -25.03 15.71 -5.72
CA SER A 43 -24.96 14.26 -5.52
C SER A 43 -24.14 13.97 -4.25
N SER A 44 -24.81 14.10 -3.10
CA SER A 44 -24.23 14.10 -1.76
C SER A 44 -23.99 12.70 -1.16
N THR A 45 -23.65 11.70 -1.96
CA THR A 45 -23.34 10.34 -1.43
C THR A 45 -22.03 9.76 -1.96
N THR A 46 -21.41 10.35 -3.00
CA THR A 46 -20.14 9.88 -3.58
C THR A 46 -18.92 10.76 -3.26
N LYS A 47 -19.12 11.97 -2.71
CA LYS A 47 -18.03 12.93 -2.43
C LYS A 47 -17.16 12.58 -1.22
N GLN A 48 -17.58 11.68 -0.32
CA GLN A 48 -16.88 11.43 0.94
C GLN A 48 -15.84 10.30 0.89
N SER A 49 -15.87 9.39 -0.11
CA SER A 49 -14.82 8.37 -0.27
C SER A 49 -13.60 8.83 -1.07
N GLN A 50 -13.74 9.94 -1.81
CA GLN A 50 -12.76 10.42 -2.79
C GLN A 50 -11.48 10.98 -2.16
N GLY A 51 -11.46 11.26 -0.85
CA GLY A 51 -10.28 11.81 -0.15
C GLY A 51 -9.56 10.82 0.77
N ASN A 52 -10.05 9.58 0.89
CA ASN A 52 -9.51 8.61 1.86
C ASN A 52 -9.01 7.30 1.23
N GLU A 53 -9.14 7.12 -0.08
CA GLU A 53 -8.63 5.90 -0.72
C GLU A 53 -7.11 5.80 -0.65
N LEU A 54 -6.58 4.58 -0.49
CA LEU A 54 -5.18 4.31 -0.76
C LEU A 54 -4.99 4.22 -2.28
N PHE A 55 -4.28 5.17 -2.86
CA PHE A 55 -4.13 5.22 -4.32
C PHE A 55 -3.08 4.23 -4.82
N ALA A 56 -1.96 4.08 -4.09
CA ALA A 56 -0.83 3.26 -4.52
C ALA A 56 -0.17 2.51 -3.34
N LEU A 57 0.02 1.20 -3.50
CA LEU A 57 0.80 0.36 -2.59
C LEU A 57 2.02 -0.22 -3.30
N PHE A 58 3.21 0.07 -2.78
CA PHE A 58 4.47 -0.44 -3.33
C PHE A 58 4.94 -1.68 -2.55
N LEU A 59 4.74 -2.86 -3.15
CA LEU A 59 5.27 -4.15 -2.72
C LEU A 59 6.61 -4.44 -3.43
N THR A 60 7.54 -3.51 -3.25
CA THR A 60 8.93 -3.61 -3.75
C THR A 60 9.89 -3.57 -2.57
N PRO A 61 11.11 -4.14 -2.67
CA PRO A 61 12.12 -3.93 -1.63
C PRO A 61 12.36 -2.43 -1.42
N CYS A 62 12.65 -2.01 -0.19
CA CYS A 62 12.90 -0.60 0.11
C CYS A 62 13.99 0.00 -0.79
N HIS A 63 13.86 1.29 -1.08
CA HIS A 63 14.71 2.05 -2.01
C HIS A 63 14.65 1.62 -3.49
N SER A 64 13.73 0.74 -3.88
CA SER A 64 13.53 0.39 -5.30
C SER A 64 12.92 1.52 -6.13
N THR A 65 12.08 2.37 -5.52
CA THR A 65 11.48 3.53 -6.17
C THR A 65 11.58 4.76 -5.26
N PRO A 66 11.86 5.96 -5.81
CA PRO A 66 11.93 7.18 -5.01
C PRO A 66 10.53 7.78 -4.76
N TRP A 67 9.54 6.94 -4.44
CA TRP A 67 8.11 7.31 -4.42
C TRP A 67 7.84 8.51 -3.50
N ARG A 68 8.41 8.53 -2.29
CA ARG A 68 8.22 9.58 -1.29
C ARG A 68 8.57 10.99 -1.79
N SER A 69 9.63 11.14 -2.60
CA SER A 69 10.06 12.45 -3.09
C SER A 69 9.45 12.82 -4.45
N HIS A 70 8.95 11.84 -5.20
CA HIS A 70 8.48 12.02 -6.58
C HIS A 70 6.97 11.85 -6.75
N LEU A 71 6.24 11.42 -5.72
CA LEU A 71 4.79 11.29 -5.70
C LEU A 71 4.18 12.27 -4.69
N LEU A 72 4.63 13.53 -4.75
CA LEU A 72 4.15 14.60 -3.87
C LEU A 72 2.84 15.18 -4.40
N HIS A 73 1.73 14.72 -3.85
CA HIS A 73 0.41 15.30 -4.07
C HIS A 73 -0.39 15.23 -2.77
N PRO A 74 -0.87 16.35 -2.18
CA PRO A 74 -1.43 16.37 -0.83
C PRO A 74 -2.58 15.39 -0.58
N ALA A 75 -3.43 15.17 -1.58
CA ALA A 75 -4.58 14.28 -1.50
C ALA A 75 -4.28 12.84 -1.99
N LEU A 76 -3.08 12.55 -2.52
CA LEU A 76 -2.72 11.22 -2.99
C LEU A 76 -2.10 10.44 -1.83
N ARG A 77 -2.79 9.40 -1.37
CA ARG A 77 -2.28 8.48 -0.35
C ARG A 77 -1.53 7.33 -1.02
N ALA A 78 -0.30 7.09 -0.57
CA ALA A 78 0.48 5.93 -1.00
C ALA A 78 1.24 5.33 0.18
N ARG A 79 1.45 4.01 0.14
CA ARG A 79 2.19 3.22 1.13
C ARG A 79 3.25 2.38 0.43
N ALA A 80 4.34 2.07 1.12
CA ALA A 80 5.36 1.14 0.66
C ALA A 80 5.84 0.29 1.84
N LEU A 81 6.39 -0.89 1.54
CA LEU A 81 7.11 -1.70 2.52
C LEU A 81 8.25 -0.87 3.15
N THR A 82 8.28 -0.84 4.47
CA THR A 82 9.26 -0.09 5.28
C THR A 82 10.48 -0.94 5.62
N CYS A 83 11.62 -0.28 5.77
CA CYS A 83 12.90 -0.85 6.21
C CYS A 83 13.47 -0.01 7.37
N GLU A 84 12.61 0.35 8.32
CA GLU A 84 13.02 1.20 9.45
C GLU A 84 13.96 0.42 10.36
N PRO A 85 15.19 0.90 10.63
CA PRO A 85 16.12 0.18 11.48
C PRO A 85 15.56 0.03 12.91
N PRO A 86 15.91 -1.03 13.66
CA PRO A 86 15.41 -1.26 15.01
C PRO A 86 16.09 -0.31 16.01
N LEU A 87 15.65 0.95 16.06
CA LEU A 87 16.27 2.00 16.88
C LEU A 87 16.14 1.75 18.40
N HIS A 88 15.21 0.90 18.82
CA HIS A 88 14.91 0.61 20.22
C HIS A 88 15.62 -0.63 20.78
N THR A 89 16.39 -1.34 19.95
CA THR A 89 17.21 -2.48 20.40
C THR A 89 18.60 -2.03 20.83
N LYS A 90 19.33 -2.84 21.60
CA LYS A 90 20.73 -2.55 21.92
C LYS A 90 21.63 -2.96 20.73
N PRO A 91 22.77 -2.28 20.52
CA PRO A 91 23.81 -2.80 19.61
C PRO A 91 24.22 -4.22 20.01
N ASP A 92 24.48 -5.05 18.99
CA ASP A 92 24.94 -6.44 19.11
C ASP A 92 24.06 -7.32 20.01
N SER A 93 22.76 -7.02 20.07
CA SER A 93 21.80 -7.82 20.83
C SER A 93 21.14 -8.87 19.92
N PRO A 94 20.78 -10.05 20.46
CA PRO A 94 20.06 -11.07 19.70
C PRO A 94 18.77 -10.54 19.06
N GLU A 95 18.08 -9.62 19.73
CA GLU A 95 16.86 -8.98 19.22
C GLU A 95 17.13 -8.11 17.98
N ARG A 96 18.31 -7.47 17.92
CA ARG A 96 18.73 -6.69 16.75
C ARG A 96 19.18 -7.58 15.60
N GLU A 97 19.91 -8.66 15.89
CA GLU A 97 20.34 -9.64 14.89
C GLU A 97 19.15 -10.38 14.26
N ALA A 98 18.11 -10.65 15.05
CA ALA A 98 16.88 -11.29 14.59
C ALA A 98 15.86 -10.32 13.99
N TYR A 99 16.15 -9.01 13.92
CA TYR A 99 15.23 -8.02 13.39
C TYR A 99 14.95 -8.28 11.90
N ARG A 100 13.68 -8.17 11.53
CA ARG A 100 13.20 -8.27 10.15
C ARG A 100 12.28 -7.12 9.85
N ASP A 101 12.51 -6.42 8.74
CA ASP A 101 11.63 -5.35 8.30
C ASP A 101 10.40 -5.86 7.53
N GLU A 102 9.50 -4.96 7.12
CA GLU A 102 8.29 -5.34 6.37
C GLU A 102 8.64 -5.98 5.02
N ALA A 103 9.70 -5.51 4.35
CA ALA A 103 10.12 -6.08 3.08
C ALA A 103 10.62 -7.51 3.28
N ASP A 104 11.46 -7.76 4.28
CA ASP A 104 11.98 -9.08 4.59
C ASP A 104 10.87 -10.06 4.97
N ARG A 105 9.87 -9.63 5.73
CA ARG A 105 8.70 -10.48 6.06
C ARG A 105 7.84 -10.78 4.84
N PHE A 106 7.53 -9.76 4.02
CA PHE A 106 6.75 -9.95 2.80
C PHE A 106 7.42 -10.89 1.79
N TYR A 107 8.73 -10.76 1.57
CA TYR A 107 9.44 -11.58 0.57
C TYR A 107 9.73 -13.02 1.04
N ASP A 108 9.56 -13.32 2.31
CA ASP A 108 9.73 -14.66 2.89
C ASP A 108 8.42 -15.45 2.92
N ASP A 109 7.34 -14.83 3.40
CA ASP A 109 5.99 -15.40 3.32
C ASP A 109 4.97 -14.34 2.85
N PRO A 110 4.81 -14.15 1.53
CA PRO A 110 3.93 -13.12 0.99
C PRO A 110 2.46 -13.38 1.31
N GLN A 111 2.05 -14.64 1.41
CA GLN A 111 0.66 -14.99 1.70
C GLN A 111 0.32 -14.65 3.16
N LEU A 112 1.18 -15.03 4.11
CA LEU A 112 1.01 -14.71 5.52
C LEU A 112 1.05 -13.20 5.76
N PHE A 113 2.00 -12.50 5.15
CA PHE A 113 2.12 -11.04 5.30
C PHE A 113 0.87 -10.31 4.78
N MET A 114 0.40 -10.66 3.57
CA MET A 114 -0.83 -10.07 3.03
C MET A 114 -2.06 -10.38 3.89
N ALA A 115 -2.15 -11.60 4.43
CA ALA A 115 -3.29 -12.05 5.23
C ALA A 115 -3.31 -11.51 6.67
N THR A 116 -2.18 -11.10 7.23
CA THR A 116 -2.11 -10.72 8.65
C THR A 116 -1.68 -9.26 8.87
N GLU A 117 -0.84 -8.70 8.01
CA GLU A 117 -0.30 -7.34 8.16
C GLU A 117 -0.96 -6.32 7.22
N LEU A 118 -1.35 -6.71 6.00
CA LEU A 118 -2.01 -5.79 5.06
C LEU A 118 -3.53 -5.84 5.16
N TRP A 119 -4.12 -7.03 4.99
CA TRP A 119 -5.56 -7.22 4.92
C TRP A 119 -6.05 -8.34 5.86
N PRO A 120 -5.91 -8.16 7.20
CA PRO A 120 -6.41 -9.14 8.17
C PRO A 120 -7.91 -9.35 8.05
N ALA A 121 -8.32 -10.62 8.11
CA ALA A 121 -9.73 -11.00 8.15
C ALA A 121 -10.40 -10.39 9.39
N ALA A 122 -11.60 -9.82 9.20
CA ALA A 122 -12.32 -9.11 10.27
C ALA A 122 -12.63 -9.98 11.51
N GLU A 123 -12.55 -11.32 11.40
CA GLU A 123 -12.78 -12.24 12.53
C GLU A 123 -11.73 -12.12 13.65
N SER A 124 -10.57 -11.52 13.39
CA SER A 124 -9.57 -11.24 14.43
C SER A 124 -9.92 -10.05 15.33
N ARG A 125 -11.09 -9.42 15.14
CA ARG A 125 -11.54 -8.23 15.90
C ARG A 125 -12.62 -8.53 16.94
N SER A 126 -13.11 -9.77 17.02
CA SER A 126 -14.19 -10.14 17.92
C SER A 126 -13.64 -10.71 19.26
N SER A 127 -13.41 -9.80 20.21
CA SER A 127 -13.45 -9.97 21.68
C SER A 127 -12.27 -10.72 22.38
N PRO A 128 -11.85 -10.26 23.57
CA PRO A 128 -12.67 -10.42 24.79
C PRO A 128 -12.78 -9.17 25.67
N ASP A 129 -13.99 -8.63 25.79
CA ASP A 129 -14.45 -7.96 27.01
C ASP A 129 -15.50 -8.88 27.67
N SER A 130 -15.15 -9.45 28.84
CA SER A 130 -16.07 -9.78 29.93
C SER A 130 -15.25 -10.17 31.16
N ASP A 131 -15.50 -9.43 32.24
CA ASP A 131 -14.77 -9.36 33.50
C ASP A 131 -14.75 -10.65 34.34
N SER A 132 -13.62 -10.90 35.02
CA SER A 132 -13.61 -11.36 36.42
C SER A 132 -12.23 -11.22 37.05
N ASP A 133 -12.23 -10.57 38.21
CA ASP A 133 -11.14 -10.39 39.16
C ASP A 133 -10.33 -11.68 39.42
N SER A 134 -9.00 -11.55 39.41
CA SER A 134 -8.10 -12.22 40.36
C SER A 134 -6.69 -11.65 40.23
N ASP A 135 -6.19 -11.06 41.32
CA ASP A 135 -4.83 -10.63 41.53
C ASP A 135 -3.80 -11.72 41.15
N SER A 136 -2.87 -11.39 40.26
CA SER A 136 -1.49 -11.92 40.21
C SER A 136 -0.67 -11.15 39.17
N GLU A 137 0.30 -10.35 39.64
CA GLU A 137 1.35 -9.75 38.82
C GLU A 137 2.22 -10.82 38.13
N PRO A 138 2.58 -10.65 36.85
CA PRO A 138 3.75 -11.28 36.26
C PRO A 138 4.83 -10.24 35.94
N ALA A 139 6.05 -10.48 36.44
CA ALA A 139 7.23 -9.71 36.05
C ALA A 139 7.87 -10.28 34.77
N ALA A 140 8.23 -9.36 33.87
CA ALA A 140 9.23 -9.45 32.80
C ALA A 140 8.80 -9.94 31.40
N ALA A 141 8.29 -8.97 30.62
CA ALA A 141 8.81 -8.53 29.32
C ALA A 141 9.24 -9.57 28.28
N ALA A 142 8.38 -9.78 27.27
CA ALA A 142 8.80 -9.99 25.90
C ALA A 142 7.92 -9.11 24.99
N ALA A 143 8.52 -8.03 24.49
CA ALA A 143 7.91 -7.06 23.62
C ALA A 143 7.58 -7.69 22.26
N SER A 144 6.37 -8.23 22.15
CA SER A 144 5.72 -8.41 20.85
C SER A 144 5.17 -7.05 20.46
N SER A 145 5.94 -6.25 19.72
CA SER A 145 5.38 -5.13 18.98
C SER A 145 4.61 -5.69 17.78
N SER A 146 3.51 -6.37 18.04
CA SER A 146 2.40 -6.42 17.11
C SER A 146 1.87 -5.00 17.04
N SER A 147 2.47 -4.18 16.19
CA SER A 147 1.82 -2.95 15.74
C SER A 147 0.54 -3.41 15.05
N SER A 148 -0.57 -3.43 15.78
CA SER A 148 -1.90 -3.56 15.20
C SER A 148 -2.19 -2.28 14.43
N ALA A 149 -1.46 -2.07 13.34
CA ALA A 149 -1.84 -1.10 12.35
C ALA A 149 -3.27 -1.46 11.93
N PRO A 150 -4.16 -0.46 11.74
CA PRO A 150 -5.46 -0.76 11.18
C PRO A 150 -5.27 -1.51 9.84
N PRO A 151 -6.14 -2.46 9.50
CA PRO A 151 -6.15 -3.11 8.19
C PRO A 151 -6.06 -2.01 7.14
N GLU A 152 -5.11 -2.17 6.24
CA GLU A 152 -4.89 -1.20 5.20
C GLU A 152 -6.10 -1.22 4.26
N ASP A 153 -6.52 -0.05 3.80
CA ASP A 153 -7.49 0.01 2.72
C ASP A 153 -6.88 -0.67 1.48
N ILE A 154 -7.69 -1.45 0.75
CA ILE A 154 -7.18 -2.08 -0.47
C ILE A 154 -6.80 -0.97 -1.45
N PRO A 155 -5.58 -0.94 -1.99
CA PRO A 155 -5.16 0.15 -2.87
C PRO A 155 -5.89 0.10 -4.21
N ARG A 156 -6.00 1.23 -4.90
CA ARG A 156 -6.35 1.25 -6.33
C ARG A 156 -5.26 0.57 -7.17
N TYR A 157 -4.00 0.92 -6.93
CA TYR A 157 -2.86 0.36 -7.65
C TYR A 157 -1.90 -0.38 -6.72
N ILE A 158 -1.53 -1.59 -7.10
CA ILE A 158 -0.40 -2.33 -6.50
C ILE A 158 0.79 -2.20 -7.45
N ILE A 159 1.95 -1.87 -6.91
CA ILE A 159 3.20 -1.70 -7.66
C ILE A 159 4.22 -2.69 -7.12
N GLY A 160 4.87 -3.42 -8.00
CA GLY A 160 5.81 -4.46 -7.61
C GLY A 160 6.64 -4.96 -8.78
N PHE A 161 7.63 -5.80 -8.49
CA PHE A 161 8.37 -6.50 -9.54
C PHE A 161 7.56 -7.69 -10.05
N GLU A 162 7.72 -8.02 -11.32
CA GLU A 162 6.97 -9.07 -12.02
C GLU A 162 6.97 -10.42 -11.28
N GLY A 163 8.01 -10.72 -10.51
CA GLY A 163 8.10 -11.94 -9.70
C GLY A 163 7.02 -12.09 -8.62
N ILE A 164 6.37 -11.01 -8.17
CA ILE A 164 5.31 -11.08 -7.14
C ILE A 164 3.94 -11.41 -7.72
N GLU A 165 3.79 -11.39 -9.05
CA GLU A 165 2.47 -11.57 -9.68
C GLU A 165 1.79 -12.89 -9.33
N PRO A 166 2.49 -14.05 -9.33
CA PRO A 166 1.86 -15.29 -8.91
C PRO A 166 1.31 -15.19 -7.48
N TRP A 167 2.01 -14.50 -6.58
CA TRP A 167 1.57 -14.34 -5.20
C TRP A 167 0.30 -13.49 -5.09
N LEU A 168 0.18 -12.44 -5.89
CA LEU A 168 -1.04 -11.63 -5.95
C LEU A 168 -2.22 -12.47 -6.50
N HIS A 169 -1.98 -13.27 -7.54
CA HIS A 169 -3.01 -14.14 -8.10
C HIS A 169 -3.44 -15.23 -7.10
N ASP A 170 -2.48 -15.86 -6.43
CA ASP A 170 -2.77 -16.89 -5.41
C ASP A 170 -3.53 -16.30 -4.22
N PHE A 171 -3.25 -15.06 -3.83
CA PHE A 171 -3.93 -14.41 -2.71
C PHE A 171 -5.36 -13.93 -3.05
N PHE A 172 -5.53 -13.25 -4.19
CA PHE A 172 -6.79 -12.59 -4.56
C PHE A 172 -7.70 -13.42 -5.46
N SER A 173 -7.15 -14.29 -6.31
CA SER A 173 -7.91 -14.99 -7.37
C SER A 173 -8.08 -16.49 -7.10
N SER A 174 -7.21 -17.10 -6.29
CA SER A 174 -7.40 -18.50 -5.88
C SER A 174 -8.61 -18.63 -4.95
N PRO A 175 -9.48 -19.64 -5.12
CA PRO A 175 -10.58 -19.91 -4.17
C PRO A 175 -10.13 -20.17 -2.73
N GLN A 176 -8.87 -20.56 -2.52
CA GLN A 176 -8.29 -20.81 -1.19
C GLN A 176 -7.48 -19.62 -0.68
N GLY A 177 -7.26 -18.59 -1.49
CA GLY A 177 -6.50 -17.42 -1.10
C GLY A 177 -7.22 -16.61 -0.03
N ALA A 178 -6.52 -16.14 0.99
CA ALA A 178 -7.14 -15.39 2.09
C ALA A 178 -7.84 -14.09 1.61
N GLY A 179 -7.42 -13.54 0.48
CA GLY A 179 -7.98 -12.34 -0.13
C GLY A 179 -9.10 -12.58 -1.16
N HIS A 180 -9.57 -13.81 -1.40
CA HIS A 180 -10.51 -14.11 -2.48
C HIS A 180 -11.86 -13.37 -2.38
N ASN A 181 -12.30 -13.08 -1.15
CA ASN A 181 -13.55 -12.35 -0.90
C ASN A 181 -13.40 -10.82 -0.93
N LEU A 182 -12.19 -10.30 -1.19
CA LEU A 182 -11.93 -8.87 -1.20
C LEU A 182 -12.42 -8.18 -2.49
N GLY A 183 -12.95 -8.92 -3.47
CA GLY A 183 -13.45 -8.38 -4.74
C GLY A 183 -12.36 -7.85 -5.67
N VAL A 184 -11.10 -8.14 -5.36
CA VAL A 184 -9.93 -7.66 -6.10
C VAL A 184 -9.64 -8.56 -7.29
N SER A 185 -9.42 -7.97 -8.46
CA SER A 185 -8.97 -8.67 -9.67
C SER A 185 -7.79 -7.91 -10.28
N PRO A 186 -6.55 -8.23 -9.85
CA PRO A 186 -5.36 -7.50 -10.27
C PRO A 186 -5.16 -7.62 -11.79
N LYS A 187 -5.14 -6.49 -12.49
CA LYS A 187 -4.87 -6.43 -13.94
C LYS A 187 -3.66 -5.56 -14.23
N ARG A 188 -2.69 -6.08 -14.98
CA ARG A 188 -1.53 -5.29 -15.44
C ARG A 188 -2.01 -4.09 -16.27
N VAL A 189 -1.79 -2.88 -15.79
CA VAL A 189 -2.13 -1.63 -16.51
C VAL A 189 -0.89 -0.86 -16.98
N TRP A 190 0.28 -1.17 -16.40
CA TRP A 190 1.54 -0.59 -16.79
C TRP A 190 2.70 -1.56 -16.51
N SER A 191 3.74 -1.52 -17.34
CA SER A 191 5.01 -2.17 -17.01
C SER A 191 6.20 -1.38 -17.58
N GLY A 192 7.34 -1.49 -16.91
CA GLY A 192 8.58 -0.84 -17.30
C GLY A 192 9.78 -1.75 -17.08
N TRP A 193 10.76 -1.64 -17.95
CA TRP A 193 11.98 -2.43 -17.88
C TRP A 193 12.93 -1.96 -16.76
N ASN A 194 13.40 -2.90 -15.92
CA ASN A 194 14.18 -2.66 -14.69
C ASN A 194 15.67 -3.08 -14.80
N GLY A 195 16.25 -3.17 -16.00
CA GLY A 195 17.65 -3.60 -16.14
C GLY A 195 17.83 -5.08 -16.51
N PHE A 196 19.03 -5.41 -17.00
CA PHE A 196 19.45 -6.79 -17.28
C PHE A 196 20.06 -7.49 -16.05
N PHE A 197 20.69 -6.72 -15.15
CA PHE A 197 21.38 -7.22 -13.97
C PHE A 197 20.82 -6.53 -12.73
N ASN A 198 20.40 -7.31 -11.74
CA ASN A 198 20.01 -6.84 -10.42
C ASN A 198 20.71 -7.73 -9.40
N GLU A 199 21.46 -7.13 -8.47
CA GLU A 199 22.14 -7.85 -7.38
C GLU A 199 21.14 -8.45 -6.38
N ASP A 200 19.96 -7.84 -6.25
CA ASP A 200 18.85 -8.33 -5.45
C ASP A 200 17.85 -9.12 -6.32
N ALA A 201 17.74 -10.42 -6.07
CA ALA A 201 16.81 -11.32 -6.78
C ALA A 201 15.34 -10.90 -6.63
N ARG A 202 14.98 -10.19 -5.56
CA ARG A 202 13.63 -9.63 -5.32
C ARG A 202 13.24 -8.56 -6.34
N ARG A 203 14.23 -7.97 -7.04
CA ARG A 203 14.05 -6.92 -8.07
C ARG A 203 14.02 -7.44 -9.51
N ARG A 204 13.94 -8.76 -9.68
CA ARG A 204 14.00 -9.42 -10.98
C ARG A 204 12.74 -9.17 -11.82
N GLY A 205 12.94 -9.00 -13.12
CA GLY A 205 11.86 -8.81 -14.10
C GLY A 205 11.47 -7.35 -14.27
N LYS A 206 10.29 -7.11 -14.85
CA LYS A 206 9.76 -5.76 -15.04
C LYS A 206 9.24 -5.19 -13.72
N LEU A 207 9.26 -3.86 -13.60
CA LEU A 207 8.40 -3.19 -12.62
C LEU A 207 7.01 -3.08 -13.24
N VAL A 208 5.97 -3.43 -12.49
CA VAL A 208 4.61 -3.56 -12.99
C VAL A 208 3.65 -2.80 -12.07
N VAL A 209 2.58 -2.26 -12.65
CA VAL A 209 1.44 -1.73 -11.91
C VAL A 209 0.22 -2.58 -12.24
N TRP A 210 -0.44 -3.06 -11.19
CA TRP A 210 -1.72 -3.75 -11.27
C TRP A 210 -2.83 -2.84 -10.75
N ASP A 211 -3.90 -2.69 -11.51
CA ASP A 211 -5.17 -2.12 -11.04
C ASP A 211 -5.96 -3.20 -10.31
N THR A 212 -6.43 -2.92 -9.09
CA THR A 212 -7.17 -3.88 -8.27
C THR A 212 -8.61 -4.09 -8.75
N GLY A 213 -9.14 -3.21 -9.61
CA GLY A 213 -10.49 -3.30 -10.15
C GLY A 213 -11.60 -2.88 -9.19
N LEU A 214 -11.29 -2.56 -7.92
CA LEU A 214 -12.29 -2.16 -6.93
C LEU A 214 -12.87 -0.77 -7.15
N TYR A 215 -12.10 0.09 -7.81
CA TYR A 215 -12.39 1.50 -7.91
C TYR A 215 -12.75 1.93 -9.34
N THR A 216 -13.12 0.99 -10.19
CA THR A 216 -13.67 1.31 -11.51
C THR A 216 -15.03 1.96 -11.33
N THR A 217 -15.13 3.24 -11.64
CA THR A 217 -16.41 3.91 -11.85
C THR A 217 -17.10 3.20 -13.01
N VAL A 218 -18.21 2.51 -12.73
CA VAL A 218 -19.14 2.10 -13.79
C VAL A 218 -19.53 3.40 -14.49
N SER A 219 -19.12 3.53 -15.76
CA SER A 219 -19.44 4.68 -16.59
C SER A 219 -20.88 4.63 -17.08
#